data_AF-A0AAN6QNT2-F1
#
_entry.id   AF-A0AAN6QNT2-F1
#
_cell.length_a   1.000
_cell.length_b   1.000
_cell.length_c   1.000
_cell.angle_alpha   90.00
_cell.angle_beta   90.00
_cell.angle_gamma   90.00
#
_symmetry.space_group_name_H-M   'P 1'
#
loop_
_entity.id
_entity.type
_entity.pdbx_description
1 polymer ?
#
loop_
_entity_poly.entity_id
_entity_poly.type
_entity_poly.pdbx_seq_one_letter_code
_entity_poly.pdbx_strand_id
1 'polypeptide(L)'
;MANHPPSSLLPLLLLTTLLLASAGLILGLTFAPCHSSLCVELLNPYQTRIHIAVFYSLVASLTLALTARVYLPALRRLSGTYILDRPLPIVGKRLTVGGVVLVLWIAVATFASIAYWLPAQYSYWYARGALVDWTPKALSRVAWTGITGHWCDIWVGLVILPVGRNSIIGRAFGVHTSVLLFAHKLLAYTFFVGALVHGVTYYAFVAAYASAPASAQSGFVVDNPTVSVAEQALGSPYSNLVLPTGVFSFVLILVVTITALPALRRSSYNTFYFIHVIFAALILILTSIHASTNFYFLVPGLLLWVGDWVWRLRHSLSTKEEAIVENAGNGWTRVRLPSEHALSANDGEKGASALSTLSTPVLATYYVNFPSISKLQVHPFTAASTGSGGTGPVLLFRRGPERKKAKKTAKEFTWAVRVEGPYTSSIPEASHADHLLLLAGGTGITGALDIANWWAAKFGSVVDHSKSLRLVWSIREEEVERVQEVQDLQITMAVFRNMEFVVHASGKLGRLDPEKQLSTFLASRVGTSSGGGA
;
A
#
# COMPACT_ATOMS: atom_id res chain seq x y z
N MET A 1 -19.91 -18.54 15.42
CA MET A 1 -21.04 -18.99 14.58
C MET A 1 -21.64 -17.77 13.91
N ALA A 2 -21.65 -17.79 12.57
CA ALA A 2 -22.47 -17.06 11.59
C ALA A 2 -21.67 -17.06 10.28
N ASN A 3 -21.92 -18.07 9.44
CA ASN A 3 -21.32 -18.22 8.12
C ASN A 3 -22.13 -17.39 7.12
N HIS A 4 -21.67 -16.17 6.81
CA HIS A 4 -22.16 -15.46 5.63
C HIS A 4 -21.00 -15.21 4.67
N PRO A 5 -21.11 -15.63 3.39
CA PRO A 5 -20.18 -15.20 2.35
C PRO A 5 -20.27 -13.67 2.15
N PRO A 6 -19.28 -13.04 1.48
CA PRO A 6 -19.42 -11.67 1.00
C PRO A 6 -20.76 -11.47 0.31
N SER A 7 -21.48 -10.41 0.66
CA SER A 7 -22.74 -9.99 0.05
C SER A 7 -22.63 -9.71 -1.45
N SER A 8 -21.41 -9.57 -1.99
CA SER A 8 -21.18 -9.37 -3.41
C SER A 8 -20.00 -10.21 -3.94
N LEU A 9 -20.29 -11.15 -4.84
CA LEU A 9 -19.29 -11.84 -5.68
C LEU A 9 -18.71 -10.94 -6.77
N LEU A 10 -19.28 -9.75 -6.97
CA LEU A 10 -18.92 -8.84 -8.05
C LEU A 10 -17.44 -8.41 -8.04
N PRO A 11 -16.81 -8.03 -6.91
CA PRO A 11 -15.41 -7.64 -6.91
C PRO A 11 -14.48 -8.79 -7.32
N LEU A 12 -14.81 -10.02 -6.92
CA LEU A 12 -14.07 -11.20 -7.30
C LEU A 12 -14.23 -11.49 -8.80
N LEU A 13 -15.46 -11.43 -9.31
CA LEU A 13 -15.75 -11.59 -10.74
C LEU A 13 -14.97 -10.55 -11.57
N LEU A 14 -15.06 -9.27 -11.21
CA LEU A 14 -14.34 -8.19 -11.87
C LEU A 14 -12.82 -8.41 -11.88
N LEU A 15 -12.25 -8.83 -10.74
CA LEU A 15 -10.83 -9.14 -10.65
C LEU A 15 -10.45 -10.31 -11.56
N THR A 16 -11.20 -11.41 -11.52
CA THR A 16 -10.92 -12.59 -12.37
C THR A 16 -11.05 -12.28 -13.86
N THR A 17 -12.09 -11.54 -14.27
CA THR A 17 -12.29 -11.12 -15.65
C THR A 17 -11.17 -10.19 -16.10
N LEU A 18 -10.74 -9.24 -15.26
CA LEU A 18 -9.62 -8.35 -15.57
C LEU A 18 -8.33 -9.13 -15.77
N LEU A 19 -8.02 -10.11 -14.91
CA LEU A 19 -6.81 -10.92 -15.03
C LEU A 19 -6.83 -11.78 -16.30
N LEU A 20 -7.97 -12.41 -16.62
CA LEU A 20 -8.12 -13.21 -17.85
C LEU A 20 -8.04 -12.34 -19.11
N ALA A 21 -8.71 -11.20 -19.13
CA ALA A 21 -8.66 -10.26 -20.25
C ALA A 21 -7.24 -9.70 -20.43
N SER A 22 -6.55 -9.39 -19.33
CA SER A 22 -5.15 -8.94 -19.35
C SER A 22 -4.24 -10.03 -19.91
N ALA A 23 -4.37 -11.28 -19.46
CA ALA A 23 -3.59 -12.41 -19.98
C ALA A 23 -3.83 -12.62 -21.47
N GLY A 24 -5.09 -12.62 -21.92
CA GLY A 24 -5.44 -12.76 -23.33
C GLY A 24 -4.90 -11.62 -24.21
N LEU A 25 -5.05 -10.38 -23.75
CA LEU A 25 -4.51 -9.19 -24.41
C LEU A 25 -2.98 -9.30 -24.56
N ILE A 26 -2.27 -9.59 -23.46
CA ILE A 26 -0.82 -9.67 -23.46
C ILE A 26 -0.32 -10.80 -24.36
N LEU A 27 -0.95 -11.97 -24.32
CA LEU A 27 -0.61 -13.06 -25.24
C LEU A 27 -0.79 -12.64 -26.70
N GLY A 28 -1.89 -11.94 -27.03
CA GLY A 28 -2.11 -11.37 -28.36
C GLY A 28 -1.04 -10.35 -28.76
N LEU A 29 -0.63 -9.48 -27.84
CA LEU A 29 0.42 -8.49 -28.08
C LEU A 29 1.80 -9.13 -28.37
N THR A 30 2.06 -10.38 -27.93
CA THR A 30 3.29 -11.09 -28.32
C THR A 30 3.37 -11.45 -29.81
N PHE A 31 2.28 -11.26 -30.55
CA PHE A 31 2.20 -11.43 -32.01
C PHE A 31 2.04 -10.10 -32.75
N ALA A 32 1.92 -8.99 -32.02
CA ALA A 32 1.80 -7.65 -32.59
C ALA A 32 3.17 -6.97 -32.75
N PRO A 33 3.28 -5.90 -33.56
CA PRO A 33 4.49 -5.10 -33.62
C PRO A 33 4.90 -4.57 -32.26
N CYS A 34 6.17 -4.76 -31.90
CA CYS A 34 6.75 -4.26 -30.66
C CYS A 34 7.32 -2.85 -30.82
N HIS A 35 7.14 -2.02 -29.78
CA HIS A 35 7.59 -0.63 -29.74
C HIS A 35 8.51 -0.32 -28.54
N SER A 36 9.11 -1.36 -27.95
CA SER A 36 10.11 -1.24 -26.89
C SER A 36 11.52 -1.33 -27.47
N SER A 37 12.50 -0.85 -26.71
CA SER A 37 13.92 -0.91 -27.05
C SER A 37 14.42 -2.35 -27.09
N LEU A 38 13.91 -3.19 -26.17
CA LEU A 38 14.08 -4.63 -26.15
C LEU A 38 12.73 -5.34 -26.37
N CYS A 39 12.58 -5.96 -27.54
CA CYS A 39 11.44 -6.80 -27.91
C CYS A 39 11.78 -8.26 -27.64
N VAL A 40 11.51 -8.73 -26.42
CA VAL A 40 12.01 -10.02 -25.91
C VAL A 40 11.35 -11.18 -26.65
N GLU A 41 10.07 -11.05 -27.00
CA GLU A 41 9.31 -12.00 -27.80
C GLU A 41 9.87 -12.22 -29.22
N LEU A 42 10.60 -11.26 -29.79
CA LEU A 42 11.26 -11.45 -31.09
C LEU A 42 12.54 -12.27 -30.96
N LEU A 43 13.23 -12.17 -29.83
CA LEU A 43 14.47 -12.89 -29.55
C LEU A 43 14.22 -14.30 -29.03
N ASN A 44 13.28 -14.44 -28.10
CA ASN A 44 12.98 -15.68 -27.38
C ASN A 44 11.46 -15.87 -27.20
N PRO A 45 10.70 -16.09 -28.28
CA PRO A 45 9.23 -16.11 -28.24
C PRO A 45 8.66 -17.16 -27.27
N TYR A 46 9.27 -18.35 -27.22
CA TYR A 46 8.83 -19.43 -26.34
C TYR A 46 9.03 -19.07 -24.86
N GLN A 47 10.23 -18.60 -24.50
CA GLN A 47 10.57 -18.23 -23.13
C GLN A 47 9.76 -17.02 -22.67
N THR A 48 9.54 -16.02 -23.54
CA THR A 48 8.70 -14.86 -23.21
C THR A 48 7.27 -15.28 -22.88
N ARG A 49 6.67 -16.19 -23.66
CA ARG A 49 5.31 -16.69 -23.38
C ARG A 49 5.24 -17.52 -22.10
N ILE A 50 6.26 -18.33 -21.81
CA ILE A 50 6.37 -19.02 -20.50
C ILE A 50 6.49 -18.00 -19.37
N HIS A 51 7.31 -16.96 -19.53
CA HIS A 51 7.52 -15.93 -18.51
C HIS A 51 6.20 -15.22 -18.16
N ILE A 52 5.45 -14.82 -19.19
CA ILE A 52 4.09 -14.27 -19.05
C ILE A 52 3.19 -15.28 -18.32
N ALA A 53 3.17 -16.55 -18.75
CA ALA A 53 2.35 -17.58 -18.11
C ALA A 53 2.70 -17.78 -16.62
N VAL A 54 3.98 -17.74 -16.25
CA VAL A 54 4.44 -17.83 -14.86
C VAL A 54 3.91 -16.68 -14.03
N PHE A 55 4.00 -15.44 -14.52
CA PHE A 55 3.50 -14.27 -13.80
C PHE A 55 1.98 -14.27 -13.64
N TYR A 56 1.23 -14.54 -14.72
CA TYR A 56 -0.23 -14.60 -14.63
C TYR A 56 -0.70 -15.78 -13.77
N SER A 57 0.03 -16.90 -13.76
CA SER A 57 -0.23 -18.02 -12.84
C SER A 57 0.09 -17.66 -11.38
N LEU A 58 1.15 -16.89 -11.13
CA LEU A 58 1.46 -16.35 -9.80
C LEU A 58 0.32 -15.47 -9.28
N VAL A 59 -0.18 -14.53 -10.10
CA VAL A 59 -1.28 -13.63 -9.70
C VAL A 59 -2.61 -14.37 -9.56
N ALA A 60 -2.90 -15.33 -10.46
CA ALA A 60 -4.11 -16.16 -10.40
C ALA A 60 -4.12 -17.10 -9.19
N SER A 61 -3.00 -17.77 -8.89
CA SER A 61 -2.87 -18.63 -7.71
C SER A 61 -2.96 -17.83 -6.41
N LEU A 62 -2.41 -16.61 -6.37
CA LEU A 62 -2.57 -15.71 -5.23
C LEU A 62 -4.04 -15.30 -5.05
N THR A 63 -4.71 -14.97 -6.15
CA THR A 63 -6.16 -14.66 -6.17
C THR A 63 -6.95 -15.84 -5.61
N LEU A 64 -6.67 -17.06 -6.08
CA LEU A 64 -7.34 -18.27 -5.59
C LEU A 64 -7.06 -18.54 -4.10
N ALA A 65 -5.81 -18.40 -3.65
CA ALA A 65 -5.43 -18.60 -2.25
C ALA A 65 -6.10 -17.58 -1.32
N LEU A 66 -6.19 -16.32 -1.74
CA LEU A 66 -6.88 -15.27 -0.99
C LEU A 66 -8.40 -15.49 -0.99
N THR A 67 -8.99 -15.91 -2.11
CA THR A 67 -10.40 -16.36 -2.17
C THR A 67 -10.64 -17.51 -1.20
N ALA A 68 -9.82 -18.56 -1.25
CA ALA A 68 -9.91 -19.69 -0.33
C ALA A 68 -9.80 -19.23 1.14
N ARG A 69 -8.92 -18.27 1.46
CA ARG A 69 -8.80 -17.67 2.80
C ARG A 69 -10.06 -16.90 3.23
N VAL A 70 -10.79 -16.31 2.28
CA VAL A 70 -12.09 -15.67 2.53
C VAL A 70 -13.18 -16.71 2.83
N TYR A 71 -13.27 -17.80 2.08
CA TYR A 71 -14.36 -18.76 2.24
C TYR A 71 -14.09 -19.90 3.22
N LEU A 72 -12.82 -20.22 3.52
CA LEU A 72 -12.42 -21.33 4.38
C LEU A 72 -11.87 -20.83 5.73
N PRO A 73 -12.62 -20.95 6.84
CA PRO A 73 -12.18 -20.48 8.16
C PRO A 73 -10.90 -21.15 8.65
N ALA A 74 -10.71 -22.44 8.34
CA ALA A 74 -9.51 -23.19 8.70
C ALA A 74 -8.25 -22.58 8.08
N LEU A 75 -8.30 -22.26 6.78
CA LEU A 75 -7.19 -21.63 6.07
C LEU A 75 -6.92 -20.21 6.58
N ARG A 76 -7.97 -19.47 6.98
CA ARG A 76 -7.81 -18.16 7.60
C ARG A 76 -7.09 -18.23 8.94
N ARG A 77 -7.47 -19.17 9.81
CA ARG A 77 -6.81 -19.38 11.10
C ARG A 77 -5.35 -19.78 10.91
N LEU A 78 -5.09 -20.74 10.03
CA LEU A 78 -3.73 -21.21 9.73
C LEU A 78 -2.87 -20.06 9.19
N SER A 79 -3.32 -19.37 8.13
CA SER A 79 -2.58 -18.27 7.52
C SER A 79 -2.38 -17.06 8.45
N GLY A 80 -3.30 -16.84 9.40
CA GLY A 80 -3.22 -15.78 10.41
C GLY A 80 -2.38 -16.14 11.63
N THR A 81 -1.92 -17.39 11.76
CA THR A 81 -1.11 -17.83 12.90
C THR A 81 0.25 -17.14 12.87
N TYR A 82 0.67 -16.58 14.01
CA TYR A 82 1.99 -15.97 14.15
C TYR A 82 3.06 -17.05 14.29
N ILE A 83 4.14 -16.92 13.52
CA ILE A 83 5.33 -17.78 13.64
C ILE A 83 6.22 -17.28 14.79
N LEU A 84 6.22 -15.96 15.01
CA LEU A 84 7.03 -15.31 16.03
C LEU A 84 6.17 -14.38 16.86
N ASP A 85 6.22 -14.53 18.19
CA ASP A 85 5.47 -13.68 19.12
C ASP A 85 5.98 -12.24 19.14
N ARG A 86 7.28 -12.07 18.85
CA ARG A 86 7.94 -10.78 18.80
C ARG A 86 7.90 -10.17 17.39
N PRO A 87 7.69 -8.86 17.26
CA PRO A 87 7.79 -8.19 15.97
C PRO A 87 9.24 -8.20 15.45
N LEU A 88 9.41 -8.27 14.13
CA LEU A 88 10.73 -8.17 13.51
C LEU A 88 11.33 -6.78 13.74
N PRO A 89 12.61 -6.63 14.17
CA PRO A 89 13.18 -5.35 14.59
C PRO A 89 13.11 -4.24 13.53
N ILE A 90 13.32 -4.58 12.25
CA ILE A 90 13.35 -3.61 11.14
C ILE A 90 11.93 -3.31 10.62
N VAL A 91 11.07 -4.33 10.55
CA VAL A 91 9.75 -4.23 9.92
C VAL A 91 8.69 -3.73 10.93
N GLY A 92 8.90 -3.97 12.23
CA GLY A 92 7.95 -3.64 13.29
C GLY A 92 6.64 -4.41 13.19
N LYS A 93 6.63 -5.54 12.48
CA LYS A 93 5.45 -6.40 12.28
C LYS A 93 5.76 -7.82 12.70
N ARG A 94 4.74 -8.52 13.22
CA ARG A 94 4.79 -9.96 13.50
C ARG A 94 4.66 -10.73 12.19
N LEU A 95 5.36 -11.85 12.11
CA LEU A 95 5.38 -12.71 10.94
C LEU A 95 4.28 -13.76 11.06
N THR A 96 3.41 -13.86 10.05
CA THR A 96 2.37 -14.90 9.99
C THR A 96 2.76 -16.01 9.02
N VAL A 97 2.19 -17.19 9.19
CA VAL A 97 2.35 -18.32 8.25
C VAL A 97 2.00 -17.90 6.83
N GLY A 98 0.86 -17.22 6.64
CA GLY A 98 0.44 -16.73 5.33
C GLY A 98 1.40 -15.71 4.73
N GLY A 99 2.00 -14.84 5.55
CA GLY A 99 3.01 -13.88 5.11
C GLY A 99 4.29 -14.56 4.60
N VAL A 100 4.76 -15.61 5.29
CA VAL A 100 5.92 -16.40 4.84
C VAL A 100 5.63 -17.14 3.56
N VAL A 101 4.48 -17.83 3.49
CA VAL A 101 4.07 -18.56 2.28
C VAL A 101 3.97 -17.61 1.09
N LEU A 102 3.42 -16.40 1.27
CA LEU A 102 3.36 -15.39 0.21
C LEU A 102 4.75 -14.97 -0.28
N VAL A 103 5.68 -14.65 0.62
CA VAL A 103 7.05 -14.24 0.27
C VAL A 103 7.78 -15.38 -0.44
N LEU A 104 7.68 -16.60 0.06
CA LEU A 104 8.27 -17.78 -0.56
C LEU A 104 7.67 -18.04 -1.95
N TRP A 105 6.35 -17.89 -2.11
CA TRP A 105 5.68 -18.10 -3.39
C TRP A 105 6.14 -17.11 -4.46
N ILE A 106 6.26 -15.83 -4.10
CA ILE A 106 6.80 -14.82 -5.01
C ILE A 106 8.26 -15.14 -5.33
N ALA A 107 9.08 -15.47 -4.33
CA ALA A 107 10.48 -15.83 -4.54
C ALA A 107 10.64 -17.06 -5.46
N VAL A 108 9.82 -18.10 -5.27
CA VAL A 108 9.81 -19.29 -6.14
C VAL A 108 9.47 -18.89 -7.56
N ALA A 109 8.42 -18.10 -7.79
CA ALA A 109 8.06 -17.65 -9.14
C ALA A 109 9.18 -16.81 -9.79
N THR A 110 9.82 -15.93 -9.01
CA THR A 110 10.97 -15.14 -9.47
C THR A 110 12.17 -16.01 -9.84
N PHE A 111 12.63 -16.89 -8.95
CA PHE A 111 13.85 -17.67 -9.18
C PHE A 111 13.63 -18.89 -10.10
N ALA A 112 12.41 -19.44 -10.18
CA ALA A 112 12.07 -20.46 -11.17
C ALA A 112 12.23 -19.93 -12.61
N SER A 113 12.18 -18.61 -12.82
CA SER A 113 12.47 -18.01 -14.12
C SER A 113 13.85 -18.34 -14.67
N ILE A 114 14.82 -18.60 -13.79
CA ILE A 114 16.18 -19.01 -14.17
C ILE A 114 16.14 -20.31 -14.98
N ALA A 115 15.26 -21.26 -14.64
CA ALA A 115 15.25 -22.58 -15.24
C ALA A 115 15.02 -22.56 -16.76
N TYR A 116 14.19 -21.64 -17.27
CA TYR A 116 13.94 -21.50 -18.71
C TYR A 116 14.69 -20.34 -19.36
N TRP A 117 15.07 -19.29 -18.60
CA TRP A 117 15.86 -18.19 -19.17
C TRP A 117 17.34 -18.51 -19.27
N LEU A 118 17.94 -19.19 -18.28
CA LEU A 118 19.39 -19.43 -18.25
C LEU A 118 19.87 -20.21 -19.49
N PRO A 119 19.26 -21.34 -19.90
CA PRO A 119 19.71 -22.05 -21.09
C PRO A 119 19.51 -21.22 -22.37
N ALA A 120 18.39 -20.49 -22.48
CA ALA A 120 18.07 -19.69 -23.64
C ALA A 120 19.02 -18.50 -23.81
N GLN A 121 19.31 -17.79 -22.71
CA GLN A 121 20.23 -16.65 -22.68
C GLN A 121 21.66 -17.12 -23.00
N TYR A 122 22.13 -18.20 -22.39
CA TYR A 122 23.47 -18.73 -22.70
C TYR A 122 23.58 -19.17 -24.16
N SER A 123 22.59 -19.91 -24.67
CA SER A 123 22.59 -20.34 -26.07
C SER A 123 22.59 -19.15 -27.03
N TYR A 124 21.76 -18.14 -26.79
CA TYR A 124 21.68 -16.94 -27.63
C TYR A 124 22.99 -16.14 -27.60
N TRP A 125 23.48 -15.79 -26.42
CA TRP A 125 24.66 -14.93 -26.29
C TRP A 125 25.93 -15.64 -26.75
N TYR A 126 26.10 -16.93 -26.48
CA TYR A 126 27.31 -17.67 -26.87
C TYR A 126 27.37 -17.87 -28.38
N ALA A 127 26.24 -18.21 -29.02
CA ALA A 127 26.17 -18.28 -30.48
C ALA A 127 26.53 -16.93 -31.12
N ARG A 128 26.01 -15.82 -30.57
CA ARG A 128 26.29 -14.48 -31.09
C ARG A 128 27.75 -14.07 -30.90
N GLY A 129 28.34 -14.32 -29.73
CA GLY A 129 29.74 -13.95 -29.51
C GLY A 129 30.74 -14.83 -30.24
N ALA A 130 30.38 -16.07 -30.59
CA ALA A 130 31.21 -16.92 -31.45
C ALA A 130 31.40 -16.33 -32.85
N LEU A 131 30.44 -15.56 -33.36
CA LEU A 131 30.54 -14.88 -34.67
C LEU A 131 31.61 -13.79 -34.72
N VAL A 132 32.05 -13.29 -33.55
CA VAL A 132 33.01 -12.19 -33.43
C VAL A 132 34.19 -12.52 -32.52
N ASP A 133 34.36 -13.81 -32.22
CA ASP A 133 35.42 -14.35 -31.37
C ASP A 133 35.51 -13.67 -29.98
N TRP A 134 34.35 -13.46 -29.34
CA TRP A 134 34.30 -12.89 -27.99
C TRP A 134 34.14 -13.95 -26.91
N THR A 135 34.87 -13.80 -25.81
CA THR A 135 35.00 -14.85 -24.79
C THR A 135 33.66 -15.22 -24.13
N PRO A 136 33.40 -16.52 -23.85
CA PRO A 136 32.19 -16.97 -23.15
C PRO A 136 31.98 -16.30 -21.78
N LYS A 137 33.07 -15.95 -21.09
CA LYS A 137 33.05 -15.24 -19.80
C LYS A 137 32.52 -13.80 -19.92
N ALA A 138 32.73 -13.13 -21.04
CA ALA A 138 32.14 -11.82 -21.28
C ALA A 138 30.66 -11.94 -21.58
N LEU A 139 30.29 -12.92 -22.41
CA LEU A 139 28.90 -13.18 -22.81
C LEU A 139 28.03 -13.68 -21.65
N SER A 140 28.61 -14.39 -20.67
CA SER A 140 27.87 -14.79 -19.47
C SER A 140 27.40 -13.57 -18.66
N ARG A 141 28.09 -12.42 -18.73
CA ARG A 141 27.68 -11.20 -18.01
C ARG A 141 26.39 -10.65 -18.58
N VAL A 142 26.27 -10.54 -19.91
CA VAL A 142 25.03 -10.07 -20.55
C VAL A 142 23.89 -11.09 -20.44
N ALA A 143 24.20 -12.39 -20.44
CA ALA A 143 23.21 -13.44 -20.14
C ALA A 143 22.59 -13.25 -18.74
N TRP A 144 23.42 -13.01 -17.72
CA TRP A 144 22.95 -12.73 -16.35
C TRP A 144 22.20 -11.40 -16.25
N THR A 145 22.59 -10.38 -17.01
CA THR A 145 21.82 -9.13 -17.12
C THR A 145 20.40 -9.36 -17.63
N GLY A 146 20.22 -10.23 -18.62
CA GLY A 146 18.88 -10.63 -19.09
C GLY A 146 18.08 -11.34 -18.00
N ILE A 147 18.67 -12.29 -17.29
CA ILE A 147 18.02 -13.04 -16.20
C ILE A 147 17.57 -12.12 -15.06
N THR A 148 18.44 -11.22 -14.61
CA THR A 148 18.10 -10.27 -13.55
C THR A 148 17.08 -9.23 -14.01
N GLY A 149 17.07 -8.89 -15.31
CA GLY A 149 16.03 -8.07 -15.94
C GLY A 149 14.64 -8.74 -15.85
N HIS A 150 14.58 -10.06 -16.11
CA HIS A 150 13.33 -10.83 -15.98
C HIS A 150 12.83 -10.99 -14.54
N TRP A 151 13.70 -10.82 -13.54
CA TRP A 151 13.23 -10.68 -12.17
C TRP A 151 12.53 -9.33 -11.96
N CYS A 152 13.09 -8.26 -12.53
CA CYS A 152 12.49 -6.93 -12.49
C CYS A 152 11.12 -6.88 -13.17
N ASP A 153 10.90 -7.63 -14.26
CA ASP A 153 9.58 -7.78 -14.91
C ASP A 153 8.50 -8.20 -13.88
N ILE A 154 8.78 -9.23 -13.08
CA ILE A 154 7.86 -9.73 -12.04
C ILE A 154 7.61 -8.67 -10.97
N TRP A 155 8.67 -8.05 -10.45
CA TRP A 155 8.55 -7.10 -9.34
C TRP A 155 7.86 -5.79 -9.75
N VAL A 156 8.11 -5.29 -10.97
CA VAL A 156 7.45 -4.08 -11.49
C VAL A 156 5.97 -4.32 -11.73
N GLY A 157 5.57 -5.53 -12.16
CA GLY A 157 4.17 -5.92 -12.24
C GLY A 157 3.48 -5.99 -10.88
N LEU A 158 4.13 -6.63 -9.90
CA LEU A 158 3.55 -6.82 -8.55
C LEU A 158 3.42 -5.51 -7.77
N VAL A 159 4.37 -4.57 -7.89
CA VAL A 159 4.41 -3.35 -7.05
C VAL A 159 3.19 -2.43 -7.27
N ILE A 160 2.58 -2.47 -8.46
CA ILE A 160 1.42 -1.63 -8.81
C ILE A 160 0.09 -2.25 -8.39
N LEU A 161 -0.03 -3.58 -8.29
CA LEU A 161 -1.29 -4.24 -7.90
C LEU A 161 -1.94 -3.65 -6.62
N PRO A 162 -1.21 -3.40 -5.51
CA PRO A 162 -1.82 -2.97 -4.25
C PRO A 162 -1.97 -1.45 -4.08
N VAL A 163 -1.88 -0.62 -5.13
CA VAL A 163 -1.82 0.85 -4.98
C VAL A 163 -3.17 1.57 -5.00
N GLY A 164 -4.26 0.90 -5.42
CA GLY A 164 -5.59 1.49 -5.50
C GLY A 164 -6.16 1.89 -4.14
N ARG A 165 -6.86 3.03 -4.06
CA ARG A 165 -7.52 3.48 -2.81
C ARG A 165 -8.87 2.79 -2.62
N ASN A 166 -9.70 2.81 -3.65
CA ASN A 166 -10.91 2.03 -3.79
C ASN A 166 -10.59 0.65 -4.40
N SER A 167 -9.71 -0.08 -3.72
CA SER A 167 -9.10 -1.30 -4.25
C SER A 167 -10.12 -2.41 -4.46
N ILE A 168 -10.25 -2.90 -5.71
CA ILE A 168 -11.00 -4.12 -6.02
C ILE A 168 -10.40 -5.30 -5.27
N ILE A 169 -9.07 -5.39 -5.16
CA ILE A 169 -8.36 -6.41 -4.37
C ILE A 169 -8.77 -6.33 -2.90
N GLY A 170 -8.80 -5.11 -2.33
CA GLY A 170 -9.21 -4.88 -0.95
C GLY A 170 -10.63 -5.36 -0.68
N ARG A 171 -11.58 -5.05 -1.58
CA ARG A 171 -12.97 -5.51 -1.49
C ARG A 171 -13.14 -7.01 -1.71
N ALA A 172 -12.47 -7.58 -2.71
CA ALA A 172 -12.58 -9.00 -3.05
C ALA A 172 -12.09 -9.89 -1.90
N PHE A 173 -11.04 -9.47 -1.18
CA PHE A 173 -10.42 -10.28 -0.14
C PHE A 173 -10.63 -9.79 1.29
N GLY A 174 -11.35 -8.67 1.46
CA GLY A 174 -11.53 -8.05 2.77
C GLY A 174 -10.22 -7.55 3.38
N VAL A 175 -9.33 -7.03 2.55
CA VAL A 175 -8.00 -6.55 2.96
C VAL A 175 -8.01 -5.03 3.00
N HIS A 176 -7.73 -4.47 4.17
CA HIS A 176 -7.69 -3.02 4.36
C HIS A 176 -6.54 -2.37 3.56
N THR A 177 -6.77 -1.15 3.08
CA THR A 177 -5.82 -0.38 2.26
C THR A 177 -4.46 -0.18 2.94
N SER A 178 -4.40 -0.10 4.28
CA SER A 178 -3.12 -0.02 4.99
C SER A 178 -2.24 -1.26 4.84
N VAL A 179 -2.86 -2.45 4.70
CA VAL A 179 -2.15 -3.71 4.45
C VAL A 179 -1.67 -3.76 3.00
N LEU A 180 -2.49 -3.32 2.06
CA LEU A 180 -2.09 -3.21 0.65
C LEU A 180 -0.92 -2.23 0.48
N LEU A 181 -0.97 -1.05 1.09
CA LEU A 181 0.14 -0.10 1.08
C LEU A 181 1.39 -0.63 1.81
N PHE A 182 1.22 -1.51 2.79
CA PHE A 182 2.34 -2.23 3.38
C PHE A 182 2.99 -3.19 2.39
N ALA A 183 2.18 -3.99 1.68
CA ALA A 183 2.66 -4.87 0.62
C ALA A 183 3.35 -4.06 -0.50
N HIS A 184 2.77 -2.95 -0.96
CA HIS A 184 3.38 -2.03 -1.93
C HIS A 184 4.80 -1.64 -1.53
N LYS A 185 5.02 -1.21 -0.28
CA LYS A 185 6.36 -0.81 0.20
C LYS A 185 7.34 -1.98 0.17
N LEU A 186 6.93 -3.16 0.62
CA LEU A 186 7.81 -4.33 0.64
C LEU A 186 8.21 -4.76 -0.78
N LEU A 187 7.25 -4.77 -1.71
CA LEU A 187 7.47 -5.04 -3.13
C LEU A 187 8.37 -3.96 -3.75
N ALA A 188 8.16 -2.68 -3.43
CA ALA A 188 8.96 -1.58 -3.94
C ALA A 188 10.42 -1.64 -3.47
N TYR A 189 10.67 -1.98 -2.20
CA TYR A 189 12.04 -2.16 -1.71
C TYR A 189 12.74 -3.35 -2.39
N THR A 190 12.01 -4.44 -2.61
CA THR A 190 12.56 -5.60 -3.33
C THR A 190 12.82 -5.29 -4.79
N PHE A 191 11.92 -4.55 -5.45
CA PHE A 191 12.11 -4.05 -6.80
C PHE A 191 13.32 -3.13 -6.92
N PHE A 192 13.52 -2.21 -5.96
CA PHE A 192 14.72 -1.36 -5.90
C PHE A 192 16.01 -2.20 -5.86
N VAL A 193 16.06 -3.22 -5.00
CA VAL A 193 17.23 -4.11 -4.92
C VAL A 193 17.42 -4.89 -6.22
N GLY A 194 16.35 -5.43 -6.81
CA GLY A 194 16.38 -6.12 -8.10
C GLY A 194 16.92 -5.23 -9.23
N ALA A 195 16.42 -3.99 -9.32
CA ALA A 195 16.86 -3.00 -10.31
C ALA A 195 18.33 -2.61 -10.12
N LEU A 196 18.80 -2.49 -8.86
CA LEU A 196 20.21 -2.26 -8.57
C LEU A 196 21.07 -3.45 -9.04
N VAL A 197 20.67 -4.68 -8.72
CA VAL A 197 21.39 -5.89 -9.17
C VAL A 197 21.43 -5.96 -10.69
N HIS A 198 20.30 -5.71 -11.36
CA HIS A 198 20.22 -5.65 -12.81
C HIS A 198 21.18 -4.60 -13.42
N GLY A 199 21.16 -3.38 -12.88
CA GLY A 199 22.09 -2.32 -13.29
C GLY A 199 23.56 -2.72 -13.09
N VAL A 200 23.91 -3.28 -11.93
CA VAL A 200 25.29 -3.76 -11.65
C VAL A 200 25.71 -4.85 -12.63
N THR A 201 24.83 -5.81 -12.94
CA THR A 201 25.12 -6.84 -13.96
C THR A 201 25.32 -6.24 -15.35
N TYR A 202 24.55 -5.21 -15.71
CA TYR A 202 24.73 -4.47 -16.96
C TYR A 202 26.09 -3.76 -17.01
N TYR A 203 26.46 -3.02 -15.96
CA TYR A 203 27.76 -2.34 -15.92
C TYR A 203 28.95 -3.30 -15.87
N ALA A 204 28.78 -4.51 -15.34
CA ALA A 204 29.79 -5.56 -15.46
C ALA A 204 30.00 -6.01 -16.91
N PHE A 205 28.93 -6.04 -17.73
CA PHE A 205 29.04 -6.22 -19.19
C PHE A 205 29.72 -5.02 -19.86
N VAL A 206 29.35 -3.78 -19.53
CA VAL A 206 29.99 -2.57 -20.09
C VAL A 206 31.50 -2.58 -19.85
N ALA A 207 31.95 -2.97 -18.65
CA ALA A 207 33.36 -3.12 -18.34
C ALA A 207 34.06 -4.21 -19.19
N ALA A 208 33.36 -5.30 -19.53
CA ALA A 208 33.88 -6.31 -20.45
C ALA A 208 33.98 -5.76 -21.88
N TYR A 209 32.94 -5.05 -22.33
CA TYR A 209 32.87 -4.45 -23.66
C TYR A 209 33.98 -3.42 -23.90
N ALA A 210 34.30 -2.61 -22.88
CA ALA A 210 35.37 -1.61 -22.95
C ALA A 210 36.76 -2.21 -23.23
N SER A 211 36.97 -3.49 -22.90
CA SER A 211 38.21 -4.23 -23.14
C SER A 211 38.08 -5.27 -24.26
N ALA A 212 36.97 -5.25 -25.00
CA ALA A 212 36.68 -6.23 -26.05
C ALA A 212 37.47 -5.94 -27.33
N PRO A 213 37.78 -6.99 -28.14
CA PRO A 213 38.42 -6.80 -29.44
C PRO A 213 37.52 -6.01 -30.41
N ALA A 214 38.12 -5.41 -31.44
CA ALA A 214 37.40 -4.60 -32.43
C ALA A 214 36.27 -5.39 -33.14
N SER A 215 36.45 -6.70 -33.36
CA SER A 215 35.40 -7.58 -33.88
C SER A 215 34.16 -7.56 -32.99
N ALA A 216 34.33 -7.72 -31.67
CA ALA A 216 33.24 -7.68 -30.70
C ALA A 216 32.60 -6.29 -30.62
N GLN A 217 33.38 -5.21 -30.69
CA GLN A 217 32.85 -3.84 -30.70
C GLN A 217 32.05 -3.50 -31.97
N SER A 218 32.29 -4.21 -33.08
CA SER A 218 31.46 -4.10 -34.28
C SER A 218 30.18 -4.96 -34.21
N GLY A 219 30.25 -6.11 -33.55
CA GLY A 219 29.14 -7.07 -33.43
C GLY A 219 28.12 -6.76 -32.33
N PHE A 220 28.47 -5.89 -31.39
CA PHE A 220 27.64 -5.49 -30.25
C PHE A 220 27.64 -3.98 -30.08
N VAL A 221 26.51 -3.44 -29.65
CA VAL A 221 26.39 -2.04 -29.22
C VAL A 221 26.30 -2.00 -27.69
N VAL A 222 27.07 -1.11 -27.06
CA VAL A 222 27.07 -0.94 -25.59
C VAL A 222 25.70 -0.50 -25.03
N ASP A 223 24.90 0.21 -25.82
CA ASP A 223 23.54 0.61 -25.46
C ASP A 223 22.58 -0.57 -25.55
N ASN A 224 22.53 -1.25 -26.69
CA ASN A 224 21.69 -2.41 -26.91
C ASN A 224 22.51 -3.59 -27.45
N PRO A 225 22.91 -4.55 -26.59
CA PRO A 225 23.79 -5.63 -27.01
C PRO A 225 23.10 -6.63 -27.95
N THR A 226 21.77 -6.56 -28.14
CA THR A 226 21.06 -7.49 -29.04
C THR A 226 21.19 -7.09 -30.51
N VAL A 227 21.83 -5.97 -30.82
CA VAL A 227 22.09 -5.50 -32.18
C VAL A 227 23.58 -5.22 -32.39
N SER A 228 24.03 -5.40 -33.62
CA SER A 228 25.35 -4.98 -34.11
C SER A 228 25.32 -3.52 -34.55
N VAL A 229 26.48 -2.91 -34.78
CA VAL A 229 26.57 -1.53 -35.27
C VAL A 229 25.86 -1.35 -36.62
N ALA A 230 25.94 -2.36 -37.50
CA ALA A 230 25.27 -2.34 -38.80
C ALA A 230 23.75 -2.47 -38.67
N GLU A 231 23.27 -3.39 -37.81
CA GLU A 231 21.83 -3.55 -37.52
C GLU A 231 21.26 -2.30 -36.85
N GLN A 232 22.04 -1.65 -35.98
CA GLN A 232 21.67 -0.41 -35.32
C GLN A 232 21.43 0.74 -36.30
N ALA A 233 22.29 0.87 -37.32
CA ALA A 233 22.19 1.93 -38.33
C ALA A 233 20.93 1.82 -39.21
N LEU A 234 20.40 0.60 -39.38
CA LEU A 234 19.20 0.30 -40.16
C LEU A 234 17.94 0.17 -39.27
N GLY A 235 18.12 0.16 -37.95
CA GLY A 235 17.09 -0.14 -36.98
C GLY A 235 16.17 1.03 -36.63
N SER A 236 15.15 0.75 -35.83
CA SER A 236 14.25 1.76 -35.28
C SER A 236 14.98 2.68 -34.30
N PRO A 237 14.64 3.98 -34.19
CA PRO A 237 15.19 4.86 -33.16
C PRO A 237 15.02 4.30 -31.73
N TYR A 238 13.99 3.48 -31.49
CA TYR A 238 13.75 2.87 -30.19
C TYR A 238 14.80 1.83 -29.78
N SER A 239 15.50 1.18 -30.73
CA SER A 239 16.52 0.19 -30.37
C SER A 239 17.74 0.81 -29.68
N ASN A 240 17.85 2.14 -29.66
CA ASN A 240 18.97 2.93 -29.14
C ASN A 240 18.68 3.58 -27.78
N LEU A 241 17.66 3.08 -27.08
CA LEU A 241 17.19 3.67 -25.83
C LEU A 241 17.33 2.72 -24.63
N VAL A 242 17.97 1.55 -24.77
CA VAL A 242 18.05 0.55 -23.69
C VAL A 242 18.80 1.12 -22.48
N LEU A 243 20.03 1.59 -22.65
CA LEU A 243 20.85 2.12 -21.57
C LEU A 243 20.31 3.45 -21.02
N PRO A 244 19.94 4.46 -21.85
CA PRO A 244 19.31 5.68 -21.36
C PRO A 244 18.06 5.39 -20.51
N THR A 245 17.11 4.61 -21.04
CA THR A 245 15.87 4.33 -20.31
C THR A 245 16.11 3.52 -19.05
N GLY A 246 17.06 2.58 -19.06
CA GLY A 246 17.47 1.81 -17.88
C GLY A 246 18.08 2.69 -16.79
N VAL A 247 19.05 3.54 -17.15
CA VAL A 247 19.72 4.47 -16.21
C VAL A 247 18.74 5.49 -15.66
N PHE A 248 17.94 6.15 -16.51
CA PHE A 248 16.95 7.12 -16.05
C PHE A 248 15.89 6.46 -15.16
N SER A 249 15.39 5.27 -15.52
CA SER A 249 14.46 4.53 -14.66
C SER A 249 15.07 4.23 -13.30
N PHE A 250 16.31 3.76 -13.24
CA PHE A 250 16.99 3.47 -11.98
C PHE A 250 17.21 4.71 -11.12
N VAL A 251 17.65 5.83 -11.72
CA VAL A 251 17.82 7.10 -11.00
C VAL A 251 16.49 7.58 -10.42
N LEU A 252 15.40 7.51 -11.20
CA LEU A 252 14.08 7.85 -10.69
C LEU A 252 13.69 6.91 -9.55
N ILE A 253 13.82 5.58 -9.72
CA ILE A 253 13.55 4.56 -8.69
C ILE A 253 14.31 4.86 -7.38
N LEU A 254 15.59 5.24 -7.47
CA LEU A 254 16.40 5.66 -6.34
C LEU A 254 15.84 6.91 -5.65
N VAL A 255 15.50 7.96 -6.42
CA VAL A 255 14.93 9.19 -5.86
C VAL A 255 13.59 8.92 -5.19
N VAL A 256 12.70 8.12 -5.78
CA VAL A 256 11.41 7.80 -5.14
C VAL A 256 11.60 6.97 -3.87
N THR A 257 12.57 6.06 -3.86
CA THR A 257 12.89 5.23 -2.70
C THR A 257 13.41 6.09 -1.54
N ILE A 258 14.35 7.00 -1.81
CA ILE A 258 14.91 7.92 -0.82
C ILE A 258 13.82 8.84 -0.28
N THR A 259 13.08 9.53 -1.16
CA THR A 259 12.05 10.49 -0.72
C THR A 259 10.88 9.82 0.00
N ALA A 260 10.64 8.52 -0.22
CA ALA A 260 9.66 7.72 0.51
C ALA A 260 10.13 7.23 1.89
N LEU A 261 11.40 7.42 2.25
CA LEU A 261 11.91 7.00 3.57
C LEU A 261 11.12 7.66 4.70
N PRO A 262 10.81 6.94 5.80
CA PRO A 262 9.97 7.47 6.87
C PRO A 262 10.44 8.80 7.48
N ALA A 263 11.76 9.03 7.55
CA ALA A 263 12.31 10.30 8.05
C ALA A 263 11.95 11.47 7.12
N LEU A 264 12.27 11.35 5.83
CA LEU A 264 12.04 12.40 4.84
C LEU A 264 10.54 12.64 4.59
N ARG A 265 9.76 11.57 4.44
CA ARG A 265 8.31 11.66 4.25
C ARG A 265 7.59 12.33 5.42
N ARG A 266 8.02 12.08 6.67
CA ARG A 266 7.46 12.75 7.85
C ARG A 266 7.88 14.21 7.97
N SER A 267 9.07 14.56 7.46
CA SER A 267 9.55 15.94 7.44
C SER A 267 8.90 16.79 6.34
N SER A 268 8.68 16.24 5.15
CA SER A 268 8.05 16.93 4.03
C SER A 268 7.15 15.99 3.22
N TYR A 269 5.90 15.84 3.67
CA TYR A 269 4.93 14.96 3.03
C TYR A 269 4.59 15.39 1.60
N ASN A 270 4.45 16.69 1.34
CA ASN A 270 4.13 17.20 0.00
C ASN A 270 5.27 16.92 -1.00
N THR A 271 6.52 17.12 -0.60
CA THR A 271 7.69 16.80 -1.45
C THR A 271 7.69 15.31 -1.80
N PHE A 272 7.55 14.45 -0.80
CA PHE A 272 7.39 13.01 -1.02
C PHE A 272 6.25 12.72 -2.01
N TYR A 273 5.05 13.24 -1.76
CA TYR A 273 3.86 12.91 -2.54
C TYR A 273 3.99 13.28 -4.02
N PHE A 274 4.43 14.51 -4.32
CA PHE A 274 4.54 14.98 -5.70
C PHE A 274 5.68 14.29 -6.46
N ILE A 275 6.86 14.15 -5.84
CA ILE A 275 7.96 13.38 -6.44
C ILE A 275 7.50 11.95 -6.70
N HIS A 276 6.82 11.32 -5.73
CA HIS A 276 6.43 9.93 -5.86
C HIS A 276 5.44 9.69 -6.99
N VAL A 277 4.39 10.49 -7.10
CA VAL A 277 3.39 10.30 -8.16
C VAL A 277 3.95 10.62 -9.55
N ILE A 278 4.67 11.73 -9.70
CA ILE A 278 5.21 12.15 -11.01
C ILE A 278 6.28 11.16 -11.46
N PHE A 279 7.23 10.82 -10.59
CA PHE A 279 8.32 9.92 -10.96
C PHE A 279 7.85 8.48 -11.12
N ALA A 280 6.84 8.02 -10.35
CA ALA A 280 6.23 6.72 -10.61
C ALA A 280 5.64 6.64 -12.03
N ALA A 281 4.90 7.66 -12.48
CA ALA A 281 4.37 7.68 -13.84
C ALA A 281 5.49 7.64 -14.90
N LEU A 282 6.57 8.41 -14.70
CA LEU A 282 7.73 8.38 -15.58
C LEU A 282 8.45 7.02 -15.58
N ILE A 283 8.60 6.38 -14.42
CA ILE A 283 9.19 5.04 -14.31
C ILE A 283 8.36 4.06 -15.14
N LEU A 284 7.03 4.04 -15.00
CA LEU A 284 6.16 3.13 -15.76
C LEU A 284 6.31 3.30 -17.28
N ILE A 285 6.41 4.54 -17.75
CA ILE A 285 6.62 4.86 -19.17
C ILE A 285 8.02 4.37 -19.60
N LEU A 286 9.06 4.78 -18.89
CA LEU A 286 10.45 4.46 -19.25
C LEU A 286 10.72 2.95 -19.19
N THR A 287 10.19 2.22 -18.21
CA THR A 287 10.34 0.76 -18.14
C THR A 287 9.61 0.06 -19.28
N SER A 288 8.47 0.58 -19.71
CA SER A 288 7.72 0.05 -20.88
C SER A 288 8.46 0.28 -22.19
N ILE A 289 9.16 1.42 -22.32
CA ILE A 289 10.06 1.69 -23.46
C ILE A 289 11.32 0.83 -23.34
N HIS A 290 11.84 0.59 -22.14
CA HIS A 290 13.06 -0.19 -21.92
C HIS A 290 12.93 -1.63 -22.42
N ALA A 291 11.86 -2.33 -22.01
CA ALA A 291 11.58 -3.70 -22.43
C ALA A 291 10.08 -3.96 -22.54
N SER A 292 9.70 -4.74 -23.56
CA SER A 292 8.34 -5.20 -23.84
C SER A 292 7.70 -5.96 -22.68
N THR A 293 8.47 -6.84 -22.02
CA THR A 293 8.02 -7.65 -20.88
C THR A 293 7.63 -6.82 -19.67
N ASN A 294 8.30 -5.68 -19.41
CA ASN A 294 7.89 -4.76 -18.35
C ASN A 294 6.44 -4.27 -18.57
N PHE A 295 6.10 -3.88 -19.81
CA PHE A 295 4.74 -3.46 -20.13
C PHE A 295 3.73 -4.59 -19.92
N TYR A 296 4.06 -5.79 -20.40
CA TYR A 296 3.20 -6.98 -20.28
C TYR A 296 2.81 -7.30 -18.83
N PHE A 297 3.72 -7.07 -17.89
CA PHE A 297 3.54 -7.39 -16.47
C PHE A 297 2.87 -6.24 -15.71
N LEU A 298 2.98 -5.01 -16.21
CA LEU A 298 2.33 -3.83 -15.67
C LEU A 298 0.82 -3.78 -15.93
N VAL A 299 0.35 -4.34 -17.05
CA VAL A 299 -1.05 -4.21 -17.50
C VAL A 299 -2.10 -4.50 -16.41
N PRO A 300 -2.10 -5.62 -15.67
CA PRO A 300 -3.15 -5.88 -14.69
C PRO A 300 -3.17 -4.84 -13.56
N GLY A 301 -2.00 -4.43 -13.06
CA GLY A 301 -1.89 -3.38 -12.05
C GLY A 301 -2.32 -2.02 -12.58
N LEU A 302 -1.92 -1.69 -13.81
CA LEU A 302 -2.28 -0.42 -14.45
C LEU A 302 -3.78 -0.31 -14.68
N LEU A 303 -4.44 -1.37 -15.16
CA LEU A 303 -5.89 -1.40 -15.36
C LEU A 303 -6.64 -1.26 -14.03
N LEU A 304 -6.18 -1.90 -12.96
CA LEU A 304 -6.75 -1.72 -11.62
C LEU A 304 -6.61 -0.27 -11.14
N TRP A 305 -5.45 0.34 -11.36
CA TRP A 305 -5.19 1.72 -10.95
C TRP A 305 -5.99 2.75 -11.76
N VAL A 306 -6.07 2.57 -13.09
CA VAL A 306 -6.89 3.42 -13.96
C VAL A 306 -8.37 3.27 -13.61
N GLY A 307 -8.84 2.03 -13.39
CA GLY A 307 -10.21 1.77 -12.95
C GLY A 307 -10.55 2.43 -11.61
N ASP A 308 -9.64 2.37 -10.64
CA ASP A 308 -9.74 3.08 -9.37
C ASP A 308 -9.87 4.60 -9.57
N TRP A 309 -9.02 5.20 -10.39
CA TRP A 309 -9.08 6.64 -10.69
C TRP A 309 -10.37 7.04 -11.40
N VAL A 310 -10.80 6.30 -12.43
CA VAL A 310 -12.05 6.57 -13.15
C VAL A 310 -13.23 6.51 -12.18
N TRP A 311 -13.26 5.51 -11.29
CA TRP A 311 -14.30 5.42 -10.28
C TRP A 311 -14.29 6.62 -9.33
N ARG A 312 -13.13 6.98 -8.78
CA ARG A 312 -12.99 8.12 -7.84
C ARG A 312 -13.34 9.46 -8.50
N LEU A 313 -12.94 9.66 -9.75
CA LEU A 313 -13.30 10.86 -10.52
C LEU A 313 -14.80 10.98 -10.73
N ARG A 314 -15.49 9.87 -11.05
CA ARG A 314 -16.94 9.89 -11.33
C ARG A 314 -17.80 10.02 -10.07
N HIS A 315 -17.41 9.39 -8.98
CA HIS A 315 -18.28 9.23 -7.80
C HIS A 315 -17.91 10.11 -6.61
N SER A 316 -16.67 10.59 -6.50
CA SER A 316 -16.20 11.30 -5.30
C SER A 316 -15.55 12.64 -5.59
N LEU A 317 -14.82 12.76 -6.70
CA LEU A 317 -14.02 13.97 -7.00
C LEU A 317 -14.67 14.89 -8.04
N SER A 318 -15.78 14.50 -8.67
CA SER A 318 -16.57 15.32 -9.60
C SER A 318 -17.47 16.30 -8.86
N THR A 319 -18.20 15.82 -7.85
CA THR A 319 -19.20 16.57 -7.10
C THR A 319 -18.55 17.40 -6.00
N LYS A 320 -19.07 18.62 -5.79
CA LYS A 320 -18.74 19.45 -4.64
C LYS A 320 -19.93 19.44 -3.69
N GLU A 321 -19.64 19.33 -2.41
CA GLU A 321 -20.63 19.27 -1.34
C GLU A 321 -20.30 20.33 -0.29
N GLU A 322 -21.31 20.81 0.42
CA GLU A 322 -21.12 21.79 1.48
C GLU A 322 -20.75 21.09 2.80
N ALA A 323 -19.56 21.39 3.34
CA ALA A 323 -19.15 20.97 4.67
C ALA A 323 -18.99 22.18 5.59
N ILE A 324 -19.37 22.02 6.84
CA ILE A 324 -19.24 23.06 7.87
C ILE A 324 -17.84 22.96 8.45
N VAL A 325 -17.06 24.04 8.34
CA VAL A 325 -15.69 24.13 8.85
C VAL A 325 -15.64 25.15 9.99
N GLU A 326 -15.24 24.69 11.17
CA GLU A 326 -15.30 25.47 12.41
C GLU A 326 -13.91 25.49 13.08
N ASN A 327 -13.63 26.59 13.78
CA ASN A 327 -12.50 26.67 14.69
C ASN A 327 -12.91 26.01 16.01
N ALA A 328 -12.37 24.82 16.30
CA ALA A 328 -12.69 24.05 17.51
C ALA A 328 -11.86 24.49 18.73
N GLY A 329 -11.11 25.60 18.63
CA GLY A 329 -10.23 26.10 19.69
C GLY A 329 -8.85 25.44 19.70
N ASN A 330 -7.89 26.10 20.34
CA ASN A 330 -6.53 25.57 20.63
C ASN A 330 -5.79 24.98 19.40
N GLY A 331 -6.03 25.54 18.22
CA GLY A 331 -5.41 25.15 16.96
C GLY A 331 -6.09 23.98 16.23
N TRP A 332 -7.19 23.47 16.77
CA TRP A 332 -8.02 22.46 16.13
C TRP A 332 -9.00 23.06 15.13
N THR A 333 -9.19 22.34 14.04
CA THR A 333 -10.23 22.60 13.05
C THR A 333 -11.16 21.41 13.01
N ARG A 334 -12.46 21.68 13.09
CA ARG A 334 -13.52 20.70 12.95
C ARG A 334 -14.12 20.83 11.56
N VAL A 335 -14.36 19.69 10.92
CA VAL A 335 -15.10 19.61 9.66
C VAL A 335 -16.25 18.65 9.86
N ARG A 336 -17.48 19.15 9.70
CA ARG A 336 -18.70 18.33 9.68
C ARG A 336 -19.08 18.08 8.24
N LEU A 337 -19.09 16.82 7.84
CA LEU A 337 -19.51 16.38 6.52
C LEU A 337 -21.05 16.25 6.47
N PRO A 338 -21.67 16.25 5.27
CA PRO A 338 -23.08 15.97 5.12
C PRO A 338 -23.49 14.61 5.72
N SER A 339 -24.74 14.50 6.17
CA SER A 339 -25.26 13.29 6.83
C SER A 339 -25.33 12.06 5.93
N GLU A 340 -25.34 12.25 4.61
CA GLU A 340 -25.24 11.18 3.62
C GLU A 340 -23.91 10.42 3.66
N HIS A 341 -22.87 11.01 4.28
CA HIS A 341 -21.58 10.35 4.51
C HIS A 341 -21.48 9.64 5.86
N ALA A 342 -22.53 9.71 6.69
CA ALA A 342 -22.57 9.00 7.96
C ALA A 342 -22.50 7.50 7.71
N LEU A 343 -21.81 6.76 8.58
CA LEU A 343 -21.81 5.30 8.48
C LEU A 343 -23.20 4.76 8.79
N SER A 344 -23.86 4.21 7.78
CA SER A 344 -25.02 3.33 7.95
C SER A 344 -24.57 1.98 8.51
N ALA A 345 -25.48 1.28 9.20
CA ALA A 345 -25.29 -0.12 9.58
C ALA A 345 -24.97 -1.02 8.35
N ASN A 346 -25.35 -0.58 7.14
CA ASN A 346 -25.05 -1.24 5.87
C ASN A 346 -23.75 -0.76 5.19
N ASP A 347 -23.10 0.30 5.67
CA ASP A 347 -21.84 0.83 5.07
C ASP A 347 -20.59 0.04 5.46
N GLY A 348 -20.76 -1.10 6.14
CA GLY A 348 -19.73 -2.08 6.44
C GLY A 348 -19.09 -2.74 5.20
N GLU A 349 -19.34 -2.27 3.98
CA GLU A 349 -18.93 -2.93 2.73
C GLU A 349 -17.95 -2.14 1.85
N LYS A 350 -17.70 -0.86 2.14
CA LYS A 350 -16.64 -0.09 1.45
C LYS A 350 -15.27 -0.33 2.11
N GLY A 351 -14.79 -1.58 2.00
CA GLY A 351 -13.42 -1.96 2.37
C GLY A 351 -13.24 -2.76 3.66
N ALA A 352 -14.32 -3.03 4.42
CA ALA A 352 -14.26 -4.04 5.45
C ALA A 352 -14.40 -5.45 4.85
N SER A 353 -13.83 -6.44 5.54
CA SER A 353 -14.02 -7.84 5.20
C SER A 353 -15.52 -8.15 5.14
N ALA A 354 -15.93 -8.85 4.10
CA ALA A 354 -17.19 -9.60 3.96
C ALA A 354 -17.68 -10.34 5.21
N LEU A 355 -16.81 -10.51 6.21
CA LEU A 355 -17.07 -11.17 7.47
C LEU A 355 -17.36 -10.21 8.65
N SER A 356 -17.43 -8.90 8.41
CA SER A 356 -17.68 -7.87 9.44
C SER A 356 -19.17 -7.68 9.73
N THR A 357 -19.97 -8.75 9.70
CA THR A 357 -21.41 -8.70 9.97
C THR A 357 -21.77 -8.46 11.45
N LEU A 358 -20.78 -8.24 12.32
CA LEU A 358 -20.95 -8.18 13.79
C LEU A 358 -20.22 -7.02 14.48
N SER A 359 -19.68 -6.05 13.74
CA SER A 359 -19.02 -4.90 14.35
C SER A 359 -19.41 -3.62 13.64
N THR A 360 -19.96 -2.68 14.40
CA THR A 360 -20.05 -1.27 14.00
C THR A 360 -18.67 -0.82 13.52
N PRO A 361 -18.52 -0.38 12.26
CA PRO A 361 -17.22 0.01 11.73
C PRO A 361 -16.67 1.19 12.52
N VAL A 362 -15.41 1.08 12.93
CA VAL A 362 -14.65 2.14 13.62
C VAL A 362 -13.43 2.51 12.77
N LEU A 363 -12.83 3.67 13.06
CA LEU A 363 -11.72 4.26 12.33
C LEU A 363 -12.01 4.54 10.86
N ALA A 364 -13.25 4.95 10.55
CA ALA A 364 -13.58 5.35 9.18
C ALA A 364 -12.69 6.52 8.74
N THR A 365 -12.10 6.35 7.57
CA THR A 365 -11.18 7.32 6.97
C THR A 365 -11.82 7.95 5.75
N TYR A 366 -11.86 9.27 5.73
CA TYR A 366 -12.38 10.10 4.64
C TYR A 366 -11.23 10.85 3.98
N TYR A 367 -11.24 10.87 2.66
CA TYR A 367 -10.32 11.65 1.86
C TYR A 367 -11.04 12.92 1.42
N VAL A 368 -10.56 14.07 1.90
CA VAL A 368 -11.23 15.35 1.66
C VAL A 368 -10.34 16.25 0.81
N ASN A 369 -10.90 16.76 -0.28
CA ASN A 369 -10.33 17.85 -1.06
C ASN A 369 -11.02 19.16 -0.66
N PHE A 370 -10.22 20.20 -0.46
CA PHE A 370 -10.68 21.57 -0.27
C PHE A 370 -10.30 22.39 -1.50
N PRO A 371 -11.14 22.44 -2.57
CA PRO A 371 -10.84 23.15 -3.82
C PRO A 371 -10.42 24.61 -3.66
N SER A 372 -10.89 25.28 -2.61
CA SER A 372 -10.53 26.66 -2.26
C SER A 372 -9.07 26.81 -1.81
N ILE A 373 -8.46 25.75 -1.29
CA ILE A 373 -7.04 25.69 -0.90
C ILE A 373 -6.21 25.06 -2.02
N SER A 374 -6.65 23.91 -2.54
CA SER A 374 -5.96 23.18 -3.59
C SER A 374 -6.93 22.36 -4.43
N LYS A 375 -6.83 22.49 -5.75
CA LYS A 375 -7.64 21.69 -6.69
C LYS A 375 -7.20 20.23 -6.80
N LEU A 376 -5.98 19.91 -6.38
CA LEU A 376 -5.33 18.62 -6.62
C LEU A 376 -5.11 17.78 -5.36
N GLN A 377 -4.98 18.43 -4.20
CA GLN A 377 -4.63 17.72 -2.97
C GLN A 377 -5.85 17.13 -2.28
N VAL A 378 -5.85 15.82 -2.10
CA VAL A 378 -6.87 15.10 -1.34
C VAL A 378 -6.20 14.45 -0.13
N HIS A 379 -6.61 14.85 1.08
CA HIS A 379 -5.94 14.45 2.32
C HIS A 379 -6.80 13.47 3.13
N PRO A 380 -6.21 12.42 3.73
CA PRO A 380 -6.92 11.49 4.58
C PRO A 380 -7.16 12.06 5.98
N PHE A 381 -8.37 11.82 6.50
CA PHE A 381 -8.77 12.16 7.86
C PHE A 381 -9.52 10.96 8.45
N THR A 382 -9.06 10.46 9.58
CA THR A 382 -9.85 9.54 10.40
C THR A 382 -10.96 10.33 11.07
N ALA A 383 -12.19 9.82 11.06
CA ALA A 383 -13.31 10.45 11.73
C ALA A 383 -13.18 10.34 13.26
N ALA A 384 -13.48 11.42 13.97
CA ALA A 384 -13.64 11.43 15.43
C ALA A 384 -14.97 10.80 15.84
N SER A 385 -15.97 10.96 14.96
CA SER A 385 -17.28 10.36 15.03
C SER A 385 -17.76 10.12 13.60
N THR A 386 -18.36 8.97 13.37
CA THR A 386 -18.82 8.52 12.05
C THR A 386 -20.22 9.03 11.71
N GLY A 387 -20.82 9.85 12.56
CA GLY A 387 -22.20 10.34 12.43
C GLY A 387 -23.24 9.30 12.88
N SER A 388 -24.37 9.77 13.41
CA SER A 388 -25.55 8.95 13.71
C SER A 388 -26.83 9.80 13.73
N GLY A 389 -28.00 9.18 13.49
CA GLY A 389 -29.29 9.85 13.69
C GLY A 389 -29.48 11.14 12.87
N GLY A 390 -28.98 11.20 11.64
CA GLY A 390 -29.08 12.37 10.75
C GLY A 390 -27.94 13.38 10.89
N THR A 391 -26.94 13.13 11.74
CA THR A 391 -25.69 13.90 11.80
C THR A 391 -24.61 13.26 10.95
N GLY A 392 -23.84 14.07 10.23
CA GLY A 392 -22.73 13.58 9.41
C GLY A 392 -21.43 13.37 10.19
N PRO A 393 -20.42 12.76 9.54
CA PRO A 393 -19.12 12.49 10.15
C PRO A 393 -18.41 13.77 10.59
N VAL A 394 -17.67 13.66 11.69
CA VAL A 394 -16.85 14.75 12.24
C VAL A 394 -15.38 14.42 12.09
N LEU A 395 -14.65 15.30 11.40
CA LEU A 395 -13.21 15.20 11.21
C LEU A 395 -12.51 16.24 12.07
N LEU A 396 -11.52 15.80 12.85
CA LEU A 396 -10.71 16.67 13.70
C LEU A 396 -9.25 16.62 13.28
N PHE A 397 -8.68 17.79 13.03
CA PHE A 397 -7.25 17.92 12.77
C PHE A 397 -6.70 19.22 13.34
N ARG A 398 -5.39 19.21 13.62
CA ARG A 398 -4.66 20.39 14.05
C ARG A 398 -3.90 20.97 12.87
N ARG A 399 -4.06 22.26 12.62
CA ARG A 399 -3.23 22.94 11.61
C ARG A 399 -1.77 22.93 12.06
N GLY A 400 -0.86 22.74 11.11
CA GLY A 400 0.57 22.93 11.35
C GLY A 400 0.88 24.39 11.77
N PRO A 401 2.11 24.68 12.24
CA PRO A 401 2.51 26.03 12.58
C PRO A 401 2.21 26.98 11.41
N GLU A 402 1.44 28.03 11.66
CA GLU A 402 1.12 29.02 10.64
C GLU A 402 2.42 29.68 10.13
N ARG A 403 2.74 29.49 8.83
CA ARG A 403 3.86 30.19 8.20
C ARG A 403 3.64 31.71 8.09
N LYS A 404 2.38 32.16 8.18
CA LYS A 404 1.98 33.57 8.24
C LYS A 404 0.76 33.67 9.17
N LYS A 405 0.76 34.64 10.09
CA LYS A 405 -0.38 34.96 10.98
C LYS A 405 -1.63 35.17 10.14
N ALA A 406 -2.47 34.14 10.00
CA ALA A 406 -3.80 34.33 9.47
C ALA A 406 -4.63 35.01 10.56
N LYS A 407 -5.45 35.99 10.20
CA LYS A 407 -6.40 36.58 11.15
C LYS A 407 -7.23 35.43 11.73
N LYS A 408 -7.21 35.27 13.06
CA LYS A 408 -8.08 34.35 13.80
C LYS A 408 -9.54 34.71 13.51
N THR A 409 -10.10 34.18 12.44
CA THR A 409 -11.53 34.28 12.18
C THR A 409 -12.21 33.18 12.99
N ALA A 410 -12.86 33.59 14.07
CA ALA A 410 -13.65 32.75 14.96
C ALA A 410 -15.01 32.34 14.35
N LYS A 411 -15.21 32.50 13.04
CA LYS A 411 -16.49 32.22 12.38
C LYS A 411 -16.51 30.81 11.82
N GLU A 412 -17.68 30.19 11.91
CA GLU A 412 -18.03 29.01 11.12
C GLU A 412 -18.08 29.42 9.64
N PHE A 413 -17.50 28.59 8.79
CA PHE A 413 -17.52 28.80 7.34
C PHE A 413 -18.04 27.54 6.66
N THR A 414 -19.02 27.70 5.79
CA THR A 414 -19.43 26.63 4.87
C THR A 414 -18.43 26.60 3.71
N TRP A 415 -17.73 25.48 3.55
CA TRP A 415 -16.77 25.28 2.47
C TRP A 415 -17.28 24.20 1.51
N ALA A 416 -17.17 24.48 0.21
CA ALA A 416 -17.33 23.45 -0.80
C ALA A 416 -16.14 22.49 -0.72
N VAL A 417 -16.41 21.21 -0.45
CA VAL A 417 -15.43 20.12 -0.37
C VAL A 417 -15.77 19.04 -1.38
N ARG A 418 -14.81 18.13 -1.62
CA ARG A 418 -15.08 16.87 -2.30
C ARG A 418 -14.67 15.74 -1.37
N VAL A 419 -15.54 14.75 -1.22
CA VAL A 419 -15.38 13.70 -0.22
C VAL A 419 -15.28 12.35 -0.90
N GLU A 420 -14.24 11.60 -0.55
CA GLU A 420 -14.01 10.22 -0.97
C GLU A 420 -14.00 9.33 0.28
N GLY A 421 -14.85 8.31 0.32
CA GLY A 421 -15.00 7.40 1.46
C GLY A 421 -16.47 7.15 1.81
N PRO A 422 -16.76 6.69 3.04
CA PRO A 422 -15.79 6.23 4.03
C PRO A 422 -15.00 5.00 3.58
N TYR A 423 -13.73 4.94 3.98
CA TYR A 423 -12.93 3.70 3.98
C TYR A 423 -12.86 3.18 5.41
N THR A 424 -13.46 2.03 5.67
CA THR A 424 -13.58 1.50 7.03
C THR A 424 -12.51 0.46 7.33
N SER A 425 -12.05 0.44 8.58
CA SER A 425 -11.29 -0.66 9.14
C SER A 425 -12.19 -1.53 9.99
N SER A 426 -11.94 -2.84 10.00
CA SER A 426 -12.44 -3.69 11.08
C SER A 426 -11.29 -3.91 12.06
N ILE A 427 -11.59 -3.89 13.35
CA ILE A 427 -10.67 -4.34 14.41
C ILE A 427 -11.33 -5.55 15.10
N PRO A 428 -11.34 -6.74 14.45
CA PRO A 428 -12.00 -7.91 15.03
C PRO A 428 -11.50 -8.20 16.45
N GLU A 429 -10.23 -7.98 16.71
CA GLU A 429 -9.60 -8.19 18.02
C GLU A 429 -10.21 -7.30 19.11
N ALA A 430 -10.59 -6.06 18.80
CA ALA A 430 -11.21 -5.15 19.76
C ALA A 430 -12.61 -5.61 20.18
N SER A 431 -13.35 -6.25 19.27
CA SER A 431 -14.68 -6.80 19.55
C SER A 431 -14.65 -8.04 20.45
N HIS A 432 -13.53 -8.77 20.46
CA HIS A 432 -13.32 -9.98 21.26
C HIS A 432 -12.51 -9.72 22.53
N ALA A 433 -11.83 -8.58 22.63
CA ALA A 433 -11.04 -8.23 23.80
C ALA A 433 -11.92 -8.07 25.04
N ASP A 434 -11.45 -8.58 26.18
CA ASP A 434 -12.03 -8.30 27.49
C ASP A 434 -11.56 -6.94 28.00
N HIS A 435 -10.29 -6.63 27.80
CA HIS A 435 -9.69 -5.39 28.24
C HIS A 435 -9.00 -4.68 27.07
N LEU A 436 -9.32 -3.40 26.88
CA LEU A 436 -8.75 -2.56 25.82
C LEU A 436 -7.91 -1.43 26.40
N LEU A 437 -6.63 -1.36 26.00
CA LEU A 437 -5.74 -0.23 26.28
C LEU A 437 -5.48 0.55 25.00
N LEU A 438 -5.95 1.79 24.96
CA LEU A 438 -5.73 2.72 23.85
C LEU A 438 -4.64 3.71 24.24
N LEU A 439 -3.55 3.74 23.47
CA LEU A 439 -2.47 4.72 23.63
C LEU A 439 -2.50 5.68 22.44
N ALA A 440 -2.93 6.91 22.65
CA ALA A 440 -3.02 7.94 21.61
C ALA A 440 -1.96 9.03 21.83
N GLY A 441 -1.31 9.49 20.76
CA GLY A 441 -0.33 10.57 20.81
C GLY A 441 -0.72 11.74 19.92
N GLY A 442 -0.73 12.96 20.47
CA GLY A 442 -1.03 14.18 19.70
C GLY A 442 -2.39 14.10 18.99
N THR A 443 -2.40 14.34 17.67
CA THR A 443 -3.61 14.25 16.83
C THR A 443 -4.13 12.82 16.63
N GLY A 444 -3.40 11.80 17.09
CA GLY A 444 -3.86 10.41 17.07
C GLY A 444 -5.09 10.15 17.95
N ILE A 445 -5.48 11.11 18.81
CA ILE A 445 -6.70 11.02 19.62
C ILE A 445 -7.96 10.86 18.78
N THR A 446 -7.99 11.41 17.57
CA THR A 446 -9.16 11.35 16.68
C THR A 446 -9.66 9.92 16.47
N GLY A 447 -8.78 8.97 16.19
CA GLY A 447 -9.18 7.56 16.06
C GLY A 447 -9.51 6.89 17.40
N ALA A 448 -8.88 7.31 18.49
CA ALA A 448 -9.20 6.80 19.82
C ALA A 448 -10.59 7.26 20.31
N LEU A 449 -11.03 8.46 19.92
CA LEU A 449 -12.39 8.95 20.20
C LEU A 449 -13.44 8.01 19.63
N ASP A 450 -13.29 7.63 18.37
CA ASP A 450 -14.24 6.77 17.67
C ASP A 450 -14.32 5.37 18.33
N ILE A 451 -13.17 4.75 18.62
CA ILE A 451 -13.12 3.45 19.31
C ILE A 451 -13.71 3.53 20.73
N ALA A 452 -13.39 4.58 21.48
CA ALA A 452 -13.85 4.72 22.86
C ALA A 452 -15.37 4.98 22.93
N ASN A 453 -15.92 5.81 22.04
CA ASN A 453 -17.36 6.03 21.91
C ASN A 453 -18.09 4.74 21.52
N TRP A 454 -17.55 3.99 20.56
CA TRP A 454 -18.07 2.67 20.20
C TRP A 454 -18.08 1.69 21.39
N TRP A 455 -16.97 1.64 22.15
CA TRP A 455 -16.86 0.79 23.34
C TRP A 455 -17.86 1.21 24.41
N ALA A 456 -18.00 2.51 24.67
CA ALA A 456 -18.95 3.05 25.63
C ALA A 456 -20.39 2.65 25.27
N ALA A 457 -20.79 2.80 24.01
CA ALA A 457 -22.12 2.42 23.53
C ALA A 457 -22.38 0.91 23.65
N LYS A 458 -21.35 0.07 23.45
CA LYS A 458 -21.51 -1.40 23.41
C LYS A 458 -21.34 -2.07 24.77
N PHE A 459 -20.42 -1.58 25.59
CA PHE A 459 -19.94 -2.24 26.80
C PHE A 459 -19.87 -1.32 28.03
N GLY A 460 -20.23 -0.04 27.91
CA GLY A 460 -20.16 0.90 29.04
C GLY A 460 -21.05 0.49 30.21
N SER A 461 -22.20 -0.11 29.95
CA SER A 461 -23.14 -0.58 30.98
C SER A 461 -22.71 -1.85 31.72
N VAL A 462 -21.59 -2.48 31.34
CA VAL A 462 -21.09 -3.71 31.98
C VAL A 462 -20.45 -3.36 33.33
N VAL A 463 -21.09 -3.79 34.42
CA VAL A 463 -20.72 -3.40 35.80
C VAL A 463 -19.67 -4.32 36.41
N ASP A 464 -19.60 -5.59 36.00
CA ASP A 464 -18.75 -6.62 36.61
C ASP A 464 -17.26 -6.53 36.22
N HIS A 465 -16.85 -5.45 35.53
CA HIS A 465 -15.50 -5.24 35.00
C HIS A 465 -14.96 -6.35 34.08
N SER A 466 -15.80 -7.31 33.65
CA SER A 466 -15.44 -8.34 32.66
C SER A 466 -15.02 -7.71 31.33
N LYS A 467 -15.58 -6.53 31.03
CA LYS A 467 -15.17 -5.64 29.94
C LYS A 467 -14.63 -4.35 30.53
N SER A 468 -13.44 -3.91 30.11
CA SER A 468 -12.91 -2.60 30.53
C SER A 468 -12.09 -1.88 29.46
N LEU A 469 -12.09 -0.54 29.47
CA LEU A 469 -11.28 0.28 28.57
C LEU A 469 -10.45 1.32 29.33
N ARG A 470 -9.17 1.45 29.01
CA ARG A 470 -8.32 2.59 29.40
C ARG A 470 -7.84 3.31 28.16
N LEU A 471 -8.08 4.62 28.08
CA LEU A 471 -7.52 5.50 27.07
C LEU A 471 -6.49 6.42 27.71
N VAL A 472 -5.24 6.33 27.25
CA VAL A 472 -4.15 7.23 27.64
C VAL A 472 -3.83 8.14 26.46
N TRP A 473 -4.04 9.44 26.62
CA TRP A 473 -3.73 10.44 25.61
C TRP A 473 -2.48 11.24 25.99
N SER A 474 -1.41 11.03 25.24
CA SER A 474 -0.15 11.77 25.39
C SER A 474 -0.14 13.02 24.54
N ILE A 475 -0.04 14.19 25.18
CA ILE A 475 0.03 15.51 24.53
C ILE A 475 1.16 16.35 25.10
N ARG A 476 1.70 17.25 24.28
CA ARG A 476 2.81 18.12 24.69
C ARG A 476 2.37 19.19 25.70
N GLU A 477 1.19 19.77 25.49
CA GLU A 477 0.60 20.86 26.28
C GLU A 477 -0.85 20.50 26.62
N GLU A 478 -1.25 20.66 27.89
CA GLU A 478 -2.58 20.31 28.42
C GLU A 478 -3.71 21.19 27.82
N GLU A 479 -3.41 22.39 27.33
CA GLU A 479 -4.41 23.29 26.71
C GLU A 479 -5.09 22.68 25.47
N VAL A 480 -4.49 21.63 24.89
CA VAL A 480 -5.02 20.87 23.75
C VAL A 480 -6.25 20.04 24.13
N GLU A 481 -6.52 19.84 25.43
CA GLU A 481 -7.66 19.05 25.95
C GLU A 481 -9.03 19.69 25.72
N ARG A 482 -9.11 21.01 25.55
CA ARG A 482 -10.39 21.73 25.45
C ARG A 482 -10.97 21.71 24.04
N VAL A 483 -11.11 20.53 23.46
CA VAL A 483 -11.91 20.27 22.26
C VAL A 483 -13.17 19.54 22.70
N GLN A 484 -14.33 20.00 22.22
CA GLN A 484 -15.63 19.51 22.67
C GLN A 484 -15.75 17.98 22.60
N GLU A 485 -15.32 17.36 21.50
CA GLU A 485 -15.40 15.91 21.32
C GLU A 485 -14.57 15.11 22.34
N VAL A 486 -13.47 15.69 22.84
CA VAL A 486 -12.68 15.08 23.91
C VAL A 486 -13.38 15.24 25.25
N GLN A 487 -13.95 16.42 25.52
CA GLN A 487 -14.69 16.71 26.75
C GLN A 487 -15.95 15.84 26.86
N ASP A 488 -16.70 15.70 25.77
CA ASP A 488 -17.89 14.85 25.68
C ASP A 488 -17.53 13.38 25.97
N LEU A 489 -16.41 12.89 25.44
CA LEU A 489 -15.94 11.54 25.75
C LEU A 489 -15.49 11.41 27.21
N GLN A 490 -14.78 12.40 27.77
CA GLN A 490 -14.39 12.39 29.18
C GLN A 490 -15.62 12.29 30.10
N ILE A 491 -16.67 13.07 29.81
CA ILE A 491 -17.95 13.02 30.53
C ILE A 491 -18.58 11.63 30.39
N THR A 492 -18.65 11.11 29.16
CA THR A 492 -19.23 9.78 28.86
C THR A 492 -18.49 8.67 29.62
N MET A 493 -17.15 8.68 29.58
CA MET A 493 -16.33 7.68 30.25
C MET A 493 -16.40 7.80 31.78
N ALA A 494 -16.60 8.99 32.33
CA ALA A 494 -16.76 9.20 33.77
C ALA A 494 -18.06 8.59 34.32
N VAL A 495 -19.08 8.39 33.48
CA VAL A 495 -20.33 7.70 33.86
C VAL A 495 -20.11 6.19 34.05
N PHE A 496 -19.21 5.60 33.26
CA PHE A 496 -19.00 4.15 33.22
C PHE A 496 -17.84 3.72 34.11
N ARG A 497 -18.13 2.91 35.15
CA ARG A 497 -17.12 2.42 36.10
C ARG A 497 -16.00 1.59 35.45
N ASN A 498 -16.26 0.99 34.29
CA ASN A 498 -15.32 0.15 33.58
C ASN A 498 -14.46 0.90 32.56
N MET A 499 -14.54 2.23 32.49
CA MET A 499 -13.78 3.06 31.57
C MET A 499 -12.90 4.07 32.32
N GLU A 500 -11.71 4.34 31.77
CA GLU A 500 -10.75 5.28 32.35
C GLU A 500 -10.10 6.14 31.26
N PHE A 501 -10.14 7.46 31.42
CA PHE A 501 -9.49 8.42 30.52
C PHE A 501 -8.33 9.10 31.26
N VAL A 502 -7.11 8.99 30.73
CA VAL A 502 -5.90 9.54 31.34
C VAL A 502 -5.22 10.49 30.35
N VAL A 503 -4.91 11.70 30.78
CA VAL A 503 -4.06 12.62 30.01
C VAL A 503 -2.64 12.57 30.51
N HIS A 504 -1.69 12.39 29.60
CA HIS A 504 -0.26 12.40 29.87
C HIS A 504 0.40 13.63 29.21
N ALA A 505 0.70 14.64 30.02
CA ALA A 505 1.38 15.85 29.59
C ALA A 505 2.87 15.61 29.35
N SER A 506 3.23 15.14 28.15
CA SER A 506 4.59 14.72 27.82
C SER A 506 5.63 15.84 27.84
N GLY A 507 5.19 17.11 27.78
CA GLY A 507 6.07 18.27 27.95
C GLY A 507 6.59 18.43 29.37
N LYS A 508 5.81 18.00 30.38
CA LYS A 508 6.17 18.05 31.81
C LYS A 508 6.71 16.72 32.30
N LEU A 509 6.05 15.62 31.92
CA LEU A 509 6.30 14.27 32.44
C LEU A 509 7.30 13.46 31.59
N GLY A 510 7.81 14.02 30.51
CA GLY A 510 8.62 13.31 29.53
C GLY A 510 7.78 12.39 28.62
N ARG A 511 8.45 11.66 27.73
CA ARG A 511 7.79 10.78 26.76
C ARG A 511 7.06 9.66 27.48
N LEU A 512 5.79 9.41 27.09
CA LEU A 512 5.02 8.27 27.60
C LEU A 512 5.76 6.96 27.33
N ASP A 513 5.89 6.12 28.36
CA ASP A 513 6.42 4.77 28.27
C ASP A 513 5.26 3.77 28.05
N PRO A 514 5.12 3.20 26.83
CA PRO A 514 4.04 2.27 26.52
C PRO A 514 4.12 0.95 27.31
N GLU A 515 5.32 0.47 27.65
CA GLU A 515 5.50 -0.80 28.36
C GLU A 515 5.11 -0.66 29.83
N LYS A 516 5.45 0.47 30.44
CA LYS A 516 4.98 0.82 31.79
C LYS A 516 3.46 0.97 31.85
N GLN A 517 2.85 1.59 30.85
CA GLN A 517 1.39 1.71 30.78
C GLN A 517 0.72 0.34 30.64
N LEU A 518 1.25 -0.53 29.79
CA LEU A 518 0.75 -1.88 29.61
C LEU A 518 0.87 -2.72 30.89
N SER A 519 2.03 -2.73 31.53
CA SER A 519 2.23 -3.47 32.79
C SER A 519 1.30 -2.98 33.91
N THR A 520 1.12 -1.66 34.04
CA THR A 520 0.20 -1.07 35.02
C THR A 520 -1.26 -1.43 34.73
N PHE A 521 -1.65 -1.46 33.44
CA PHE A 521 -2.98 -1.86 33.01
C PHE A 521 -3.26 -3.35 33.24
N LEU A 522 -2.27 -4.22 33.04
CA LEU A 522 -2.41 -5.65 33.30
C LEU A 522 -2.45 -5.93 34.82
N ALA A 523 -1.61 -5.27 35.60
CA ALA A 523 -1.57 -5.45 37.06
C ALA A 523 -2.91 -5.13 37.74
N SER A 524 -3.62 -4.09 37.28
CA SER A 524 -4.93 -3.73 37.83
C SER A 524 -6.06 -4.73 37.52
N ARG A 525 -5.80 -5.75 36.69
CA ARG A 525 -6.79 -6.78 36.29
C ARG A 525 -6.50 -8.17 36.86
N VAL A 526 -5.27 -8.44 37.31
CA VAL A 526 -4.92 -9.70 37.99
C VAL A 526 -5.54 -9.78 39.39
N GLY A 527 -5.85 -8.65 40.03
CA GLY A 527 -6.47 -8.59 41.35
C GLY A 527 -7.97 -8.93 41.39
N THR A 528 -8.68 -8.94 40.26
CA THR A 528 -10.15 -9.13 40.21
C THR A 528 -10.59 -10.57 39.92
N SER A 529 -9.68 -11.47 39.56
CA SER A 529 -10.02 -12.87 39.21
C SER A 529 -9.98 -13.86 40.39
N SER A 530 -9.66 -13.41 41.61
CA SER A 530 -9.50 -14.29 42.79
C SER A 530 -10.71 -14.34 43.74
N GLY A 531 -11.84 -13.72 43.39
CA GLY A 531 -12.98 -13.54 44.31
C GLY A 531 -14.20 -14.46 44.12
N GLY A 532 -14.17 -15.46 43.24
CA GLY A 532 -15.33 -16.28 42.90
C GLY A 532 -15.02 -17.77 42.85
N GLY A 533 -14.83 -18.39 44.01
CA GLY A 533 -14.57 -19.82 44.12
C GLY A 533 -14.22 -20.20 45.56
N ALA A 534 -15.21 -20.17 46.44
CA ALA A 534 -15.23 -20.95 47.68
C ALA A 534 -16.39 -21.94 47.57
#